data_AF-A0A066Z209-F1
#
_entry.id   AF-A0A066Z209-F1
#
_cell.length_a   1.000
_cell.length_b   1.000
_cell.length_c   1.000
_cell.angle_alpha   90.00
_cell.angle_beta   90.00
_cell.angle_gamma   90.00
#
_symmetry.space_group_name_H-M   'P 1'
#
loop_
_entity.id
_entity.type
_entity.pdbx_description
1 polymer ?
#
loop_
_entity_poly.entity_id
_entity_poly.type
_entity_poly.pdbx_seq_one_letter_code
_entity_poly.pdbx_strand_id
1 'polypeptide(L)'
;MARNPRLSTRRPFHLSRRQLPLRGRVMSELHLPGTQVPDNRGYFGAYGGRFIPEALVAAVEQVAEEYEKAKADPAFAAELDTLLKDYTGRPSPLTDVHRFSAEAGGARVLLKREDLNHTGSHKINNVLGQALLTRRMGKTRIIAETGAGQHGVATATACALFGFDCTIYMGEVDTQRQALNVARMRMLGAEVIPVKSGSRTLKDAINEAFRDWVANVDSTHYLFGTVAGPHPFPMMVRDFHRVIGIEARQQVLDRTGRLPDAVVACVGGGSNAMGIFHEFIPDAGVRLIGCEAAGDGADTPKHAATLTKGDPGVLHGSRTYVLQDEDGQTIESHSISAGLDYPGVGPEHAWLKDTGRAEYRPVTDRAAMEALRLLSRTEGIIPAIESAHALAGALELGRELGPEATVLVSLSGRGDKDMHTAAEYFGLYDDAEGTN
;
A
#
# COMPACT_ATOMS: atom_id res chain seq x y z
N MET A 1 -5.37 78.41 17.72
CA MET A 1 -6.18 77.55 18.60
C MET A 1 -6.30 76.18 17.94
N ALA A 2 -5.54 75.20 18.43
CA ALA A 2 -6.02 73.89 18.92
C ALA A 2 -6.59 72.95 17.82
N ARG A 3 -6.27 71.66 17.70
CA ARG A 3 -5.39 70.68 18.36
C ARG A 3 -5.29 69.48 17.39
N ASN A 4 -4.23 68.69 17.57
CA ASN A 4 -3.82 67.47 16.86
C ASN A 4 -4.74 66.24 17.21
N PRO A 5 -4.38 64.98 16.86
CA PRO A 5 -4.72 64.17 15.68
C PRO A 5 -5.67 62.98 16.00
N ARG A 6 -6.11 62.20 14.99
CA ARG A 6 -6.63 60.83 15.20
C ARG A 6 -6.00 59.80 14.27
N LEU A 7 -5.30 58.87 14.92
CA LEU A 7 -4.87 57.57 14.44
C LEU A 7 -6.09 56.72 14.01
N SER A 8 -6.00 56.10 12.83
CA SER A 8 -6.92 55.04 12.39
C SER A 8 -6.19 53.69 12.41
N THR A 9 -6.34 53.03 13.55
CA THR A 9 -6.37 51.58 13.79
C THR A 9 -5.99 50.63 12.64
N ARG A 10 -4.81 50.01 12.79
CA ARG A 10 -4.47 48.72 12.18
C ARG A 10 -5.42 47.64 12.71
N ARG A 11 -6.06 46.87 11.83
CA ARG A 11 -6.82 45.67 12.20
C ARG A 11 -5.84 44.59 12.69
N PRO A 12 -6.14 43.87 13.78
CA PRO A 12 -5.31 42.77 14.23
C PRO A 12 -5.44 41.58 13.28
N PHE A 13 -4.30 41.02 12.88
CA PHE A 13 -4.22 39.70 12.27
C PHE A 13 -4.88 38.69 13.21
N HIS A 14 -5.97 38.08 12.77
CA HIS A 14 -6.54 36.92 13.42
C HIS A 14 -5.54 35.75 13.32
N LEU A 15 -4.92 35.41 14.44
CA LEU A 15 -4.32 34.10 14.67
C LEU A 15 -5.46 33.06 14.60
N SER A 16 -5.64 32.46 13.43
CA SER A 16 -6.63 31.40 13.22
C SER A 16 -6.00 30.02 13.46
N ARG A 17 -6.62 29.31 14.41
CA ARG A 17 -6.58 27.87 14.70
C ARG A 17 -5.21 27.23 14.91
N ARG A 18 -4.89 27.02 16.20
CA ARG A 18 -3.99 25.97 16.67
C ARG A 18 -4.30 24.66 15.93
N GLN A 19 -3.31 24.12 15.21
CA GLN A 19 -3.28 22.72 14.82
C GLN A 19 -3.48 21.89 16.10
N LEU A 20 -4.61 21.19 16.20
CA LEU A 20 -4.73 20.10 17.15
C LEU A 20 -3.71 19.04 16.72
N PRO A 21 -2.80 18.60 17.60
CA PRO A 21 -1.86 17.55 17.24
C PRO A 21 -2.64 16.28 16.88
N LEU A 22 -2.20 15.56 15.85
CA LEU A 22 -2.75 14.27 15.38
C LEU A 22 -2.67 13.13 16.44
N ARG A 23 -2.30 13.45 17.69
CA ARG A 23 -2.10 12.52 18.81
C ARG A 23 -3.31 11.60 18.97
N GLY A 24 -3.10 10.31 18.74
CA GLY A 24 -4.04 9.24 19.04
C GLY A 24 -5.01 8.83 17.91
N ARG A 25 -5.00 9.49 16.74
CA ARG A 25 -5.90 9.10 15.63
C ARG A 25 -5.40 7.94 14.78
N VAL A 26 -4.11 7.57 14.86
CA VAL A 26 -3.57 6.47 14.04
C VAL A 26 -4.19 5.12 14.43
N MET A 27 -4.68 4.96 15.67
CA MET A 27 -5.17 3.68 16.22
C MET A 27 -6.68 3.62 16.60
N SER A 28 -7.46 4.70 16.48
CA SER A 28 -8.92 4.72 16.74
C SER A 28 -9.79 4.04 15.67
N GLU A 29 -10.65 3.08 15.99
CA GLU A 29 -11.46 2.35 14.98
C GLU A 29 -12.52 3.21 14.27
N LEU A 30 -12.73 2.99 12.96
CA LEU A 30 -13.90 3.45 12.20
C LEU A 30 -14.69 2.24 11.70
N HIS A 31 -16.01 2.31 11.79
CA HIS A 31 -16.91 1.23 11.39
C HIS A 31 -18.05 1.76 10.52
N LEU A 32 -18.52 0.95 9.57
CA LEU A 32 -19.84 1.16 8.99
C LEU A 32 -20.90 1.02 10.11
N PRO A 33 -21.96 1.85 10.13
CA PRO A 33 -23.01 1.74 11.14
C PRO A 33 -23.54 0.31 11.24
N GLY A 34 -23.40 -0.32 12.43
CA GLY A 34 -23.93 -1.66 12.71
C GLY A 34 -23.03 -2.85 12.38
N THR A 35 -21.77 -2.66 11.95
CA THR A 35 -20.85 -3.79 11.68
C THR A 35 -19.47 -3.55 12.30
N GLN A 36 -19.16 -4.23 13.40
CA GLN A 36 -17.79 -4.29 13.93
C GLN A 36 -17.02 -5.31 13.08
N VAL A 37 -16.03 -4.85 12.32
CA VAL A 37 -15.22 -5.69 11.43
C VAL A 37 -13.72 -5.41 11.62
N PRO A 38 -12.87 -6.44 11.70
CA PRO A 38 -13.24 -7.85 11.71
C PRO A 38 -13.93 -8.26 13.03
N ASP A 39 -14.65 -9.39 13.04
CA ASP A 39 -15.10 -10.03 14.28
C ASP A 39 -13.89 -10.57 15.09
N ASN A 40 -14.13 -11.05 16.32
CA ASN A 40 -13.06 -11.57 17.20
C ASN A 40 -12.33 -12.80 16.61
N ARG A 41 -12.89 -13.43 15.58
CA ARG A 41 -12.26 -14.57 14.87
C ARG A 41 -11.48 -14.09 13.64
N GLY A 42 -11.46 -12.79 13.37
CA GLY A 42 -10.73 -12.18 12.27
C GLY A 42 -11.50 -12.11 10.96
N TYR A 43 -12.84 -12.18 10.98
CA TYR A 43 -13.65 -12.13 9.78
C TYR A 43 -14.26 -10.75 9.48
N PHE A 44 -14.06 -10.26 8.26
CA PHE A 44 -14.80 -9.16 7.63
C PHE A 44 -15.98 -9.77 6.85
N GLY A 45 -17.14 -9.87 7.50
CA GLY A 45 -18.26 -10.63 6.94
C GLY A 45 -17.88 -12.10 6.74
N ALA A 46 -17.82 -12.56 5.47
CA ALA A 46 -17.45 -13.94 5.13
C ALA A 46 -15.94 -14.16 4.92
N TYR A 47 -15.13 -13.09 4.92
CA TYR A 47 -13.72 -13.10 4.50
C TYR A 47 -12.77 -12.91 5.68
N GLY A 48 -11.55 -13.43 5.61
CA GLY A 48 -10.56 -13.33 6.68
C GLY A 48 -10.34 -14.66 7.39
N GLY A 49 -10.32 -14.63 8.72
CA GLY A 49 -10.05 -15.81 9.55
C GLY A 49 -8.56 -16.15 9.68
N ARG A 50 -8.30 -17.38 10.15
CA ARG A 50 -6.95 -17.93 10.38
C ARG A 50 -6.85 -19.34 9.78
N PHE A 51 -6.53 -19.43 8.50
CA PHE A 51 -6.37 -20.69 7.76
C PHE A 51 -4.90 -21.11 7.72
N ILE A 52 -4.35 -21.40 8.90
CA ILE A 52 -2.92 -21.70 9.10
C ILE A 52 -2.72 -23.10 9.65
N PRO A 53 -1.53 -23.70 9.48
CA PRO A 53 -1.15 -24.91 10.21
C PRO A 53 -1.14 -24.67 11.71
N GLU A 54 -1.47 -25.70 12.50
CA GLU A 54 -1.47 -25.66 13.96
C GLU A 54 -0.14 -25.13 14.54
N ALA A 55 0.98 -25.48 13.89
CA ALA A 55 2.32 -25.04 14.29
C ALA A 55 2.52 -23.50 14.30
N LEU A 56 1.67 -22.74 13.60
CA LEU A 56 1.73 -21.27 13.59
C LEU A 56 0.71 -20.59 14.53
N VAL A 57 -0.21 -21.35 15.13
CA VAL A 57 -1.30 -20.77 15.93
C VAL A 57 -0.75 -19.94 17.09
N ALA A 58 0.17 -20.50 17.88
CA ALA A 58 0.77 -19.80 19.01
C ALA A 58 1.54 -18.53 18.60
N ALA A 59 2.26 -18.58 17.48
CA ALA A 59 3.00 -17.43 16.96
C ALA A 59 2.05 -16.31 16.50
N VAL A 60 0.97 -16.67 15.78
CA VAL A 60 -0.04 -15.71 15.32
C VAL A 60 -0.85 -15.13 16.49
N GLU A 61 -1.14 -15.93 17.52
CA GLU A 61 -1.78 -15.46 18.75
C GLU A 61 -0.90 -14.50 19.54
N GLN A 62 0.40 -14.78 19.65
CA GLN A 62 1.36 -13.86 20.27
C GLN A 62 1.34 -12.48 19.56
N VAL A 63 1.33 -12.47 18.22
CA VAL A 63 1.23 -11.23 17.44
C VAL A 63 -0.10 -10.51 17.72
N ALA A 64 -1.22 -11.24 17.75
CA ALA A 64 -2.53 -10.64 18.01
C ALA A 64 -2.61 -10.02 19.41
N GLU A 65 -2.16 -10.75 20.44
CA GLU A 65 -2.15 -10.25 21.81
C GLU A 65 -1.25 -9.04 21.98
N GLU A 66 -0.04 -9.06 21.41
CA GLU A 66 0.87 -7.94 21.54
C GLU A 66 0.39 -6.73 20.74
N TYR A 67 -0.25 -6.95 19.59
CA TYR A 67 -0.87 -5.88 18.83
C TYR A 67 -1.99 -5.18 19.60
N GLU A 68 -2.90 -5.93 20.23
CA GLU A 68 -3.97 -5.33 21.04
C GLU A 68 -3.42 -4.54 22.25
N LYS A 69 -2.37 -5.05 22.90
CA LYS A 69 -1.66 -4.32 23.97
C LYS A 69 -1.04 -3.03 23.44
N ALA A 70 -0.35 -3.08 22.30
CA ALA A 70 0.31 -1.94 21.69
C ALA A 70 -0.68 -0.86 21.22
N LYS A 71 -1.84 -1.27 20.68
CA LYS A 71 -2.92 -0.37 20.24
C LYS A 71 -3.50 0.44 21.40
N ALA A 72 -3.57 -0.16 22.59
CA ALA A 72 -4.01 0.50 23.82
C ALA A 72 -2.91 1.32 24.53
N ASP A 73 -1.65 1.20 24.11
CA ASP A 73 -0.49 1.82 24.76
C ASP A 73 -0.14 3.19 24.12
N PRO A 74 -0.34 4.32 24.83
CA PRO A 74 0.00 5.63 24.31
C PRO A 74 1.51 5.81 24.02
N ALA A 75 2.39 5.06 24.69
CA ALA A 75 3.82 5.13 24.45
C ALA A 75 4.19 4.51 23.11
N PHE A 76 3.57 3.37 22.75
CA PHE A 76 3.73 2.77 21.42
C PHE A 76 3.26 3.73 20.32
N ALA A 77 2.06 4.30 20.49
CA ALA A 77 1.53 5.26 19.54
C ALA A 77 2.45 6.49 19.40
N ALA A 78 2.97 7.03 20.50
CA ALA A 78 3.88 8.17 20.47
C ALA A 78 5.21 7.85 19.78
N GLU A 79 5.79 6.68 20.03
CA GLU A 79 7.04 6.26 19.38
C GLU A 79 6.85 6.04 17.88
N LEU A 80 5.75 5.38 17.47
CA LEU A 80 5.42 5.22 16.06
C LEU A 80 5.21 6.59 15.38
N ASP A 81 4.49 7.51 16.01
CA ASP A 81 4.24 8.86 15.46
C ASP A 81 5.57 9.64 15.29
N THR A 82 6.50 9.51 16.26
CA THR A 82 7.85 10.08 16.15
C THR A 82 8.61 9.49 14.96
N LEU A 83 8.58 8.17 14.75
CA LEU A 83 9.26 7.54 13.61
C LEU A 83 8.62 7.92 12.27
N LEU A 84 7.29 7.96 12.21
CA LEU A 84 6.57 8.39 11.01
C LEU A 84 6.94 9.84 10.66
N LYS A 85 7.02 10.73 11.65
CA LYS A 85 7.37 12.13 11.42
C LYS A 85 8.86 12.31 11.08
N ASP A 86 9.74 11.89 11.98
CA ASP A 86 11.14 12.31 11.98
C ASP A 86 12.04 11.36 11.15
N TYR A 87 11.64 10.10 10.96
CA TYR A 87 12.38 9.12 10.15
C TYR A 87 11.77 8.89 8.77
N THR A 88 10.44 8.80 8.67
CA THR A 88 9.76 8.59 7.38
C THR A 88 9.55 9.89 6.61
N GLY A 89 9.34 11.02 7.30
CA GLY A 89 9.05 12.32 6.68
C GLY A 89 7.56 12.65 6.55
N ARG A 90 6.69 12.05 7.39
CA ARG A 90 5.25 12.31 7.39
C ARG A 90 4.91 13.69 8.01
N PRO A 91 3.80 14.33 7.60
CA PRO A 91 2.82 13.87 6.62
C PRO A 91 3.33 13.97 5.18
N SER A 92 3.00 12.97 4.36
CA SER A 92 3.31 13.05 2.92
C SER A 92 2.43 14.14 2.27
N PRO A 93 2.93 14.90 1.29
CA PRO A 93 2.17 16.00 0.71
C PRO A 93 1.01 15.51 -0.17
N LEU A 94 0.07 16.44 -0.39
CA LEU A 94 -0.98 16.31 -1.40
C LEU A 94 -0.63 17.25 -2.58
N THR A 95 -0.46 16.71 -3.78
CA THR A 95 -0.10 17.47 -4.99
C THR A 95 -1.29 17.57 -5.93
N ASP A 96 -1.57 18.78 -6.43
CA ASP A 96 -2.54 19.00 -7.50
C ASP A 96 -1.81 18.92 -8.84
N VAL A 97 -2.25 18.05 -9.75
CA VAL A 97 -1.55 17.75 -11.01
C VAL A 97 -2.35 18.25 -12.19
N HIS A 98 -2.32 19.56 -12.41
CA HIS A 98 -3.19 20.24 -13.37
C HIS A 98 -2.98 19.78 -14.82
N ARG A 99 -1.75 19.47 -15.24
CA ARG A 99 -1.46 19.06 -16.62
C ARG A 99 -1.87 17.62 -16.85
N PHE A 100 -1.69 16.74 -15.86
CA PHE A 100 -2.24 15.39 -15.88
C PHE A 100 -3.79 15.41 -15.85
N SER A 101 -4.38 16.28 -15.02
CA SER A 101 -5.83 16.44 -14.88
C SER A 101 -6.52 16.83 -16.18
N ALA A 102 -5.84 17.61 -17.04
CA ALA A 102 -6.37 17.98 -18.35
C ALA A 102 -6.70 16.75 -19.24
N GLU A 103 -5.97 15.64 -19.06
CA GLU A 103 -6.19 14.39 -19.79
C GLU A 103 -7.27 13.49 -19.16
N ALA A 104 -7.74 13.84 -17.96
CA ALA A 104 -8.76 13.14 -17.18
C ALA A 104 -10.17 13.70 -17.40
N GLY A 105 -10.48 14.23 -18.59
CA GLY A 105 -11.80 14.84 -18.88
C GLY A 105 -12.06 16.14 -18.12
N GLY A 106 -10.99 16.80 -17.65
CA GLY A 106 -11.06 18.05 -16.89
C GLY A 106 -11.27 17.86 -15.39
N ALA A 107 -11.47 16.64 -14.89
CA ALA A 107 -11.58 16.37 -13.46
C ALA A 107 -10.29 16.76 -12.73
N ARG A 108 -10.40 17.31 -11.53
CA ARG A 108 -9.26 17.68 -10.70
C ARG A 108 -8.64 16.43 -10.06
N VAL A 109 -7.41 16.10 -10.43
CA VAL A 109 -6.67 14.95 -9.87
C VAL A 109 -5.71 15.43 -8.78
N LEU A 110 -5.83 14.85 -7.58
CA LEU A 110 -4.98 15.10 -6.43
C LEU A 110 -4.16 13.85 -6.09
N LEU A 111 -2.84 13.96 -6.00
CA LEU A 111 -1.95 12.85 -5.67
C LEU A 111 -1.56 12.87 -4.21
N LYS A 112 -1.83 11.78 -3.47
CA LYS A 112 -1.28 11.53 -2.14
C LYS A 112 0.11 10.90 -2.29
N ARG A 113 1.15 11.67 -1.92
CA ARG A 113 2.56 11.45 -2.33
C ARG A 113 3.34 10.48 -1.45
N GLU A 114 2.89 9.22 -1.35
CA GLU A 114 3.61 8.18 -0.60
C GLU A 114 4.95 7.78 -1.27
N ASP A 115 5.16 8.17 -2.53
CA ASP A 115 6.42 8.08 -3.26
C ASP A 115 7.58 8.85 -2.61
N LEU A 116 7.26 9.88 -1.82
CA LEU A 116 8.23 10.74 -1.13
C LEU A 116 8.62 10.23 0.27
N ASN A 117 7.97 9.19 0.77
CA ASN A 117 8.35 8.60 2.04
C ASN A 117 9.80 8.09 1.97
N HIS A 118 10.48 8.05 3.12
CA HIS A 118 11.72 7.28 3.24
C HIS A 118 11.52 5.86 2.70
N THR A 119 12.57 5.30 2.07
CA THR A 119 12.57 4.08 1.24
C THR A 119 11.87 4.19 -0.13
N GLY A 120 10.88 5.08 -0.29
CA GLY A 120 10.24 5.41 -1.57
C GLY A 120 8.85 4.83 -1.81
N SER A 121 8.17 4.35 -0.77
CA SER A 121 6.80 3.86 -0.89
C SER A 121 6.03 3.92 0.43
N HIS A 122 4.73 3.63 0.37
CA HIS A 122 3.86 3.45 1.52
C HIS A 122 4.30 2.32 2.48
N LYS A 123 5.12 1.35 2.04
CA LYS A 123 5.47 0.14 2.81
C LYS A 123 6.15 0.45 4.14
N ILE A 124 6.91 1.55 4.21
CA ILE A 124 7.62 1.98 5.42
C ILE A 124 6.68 2.21 6.63
N ASN A 125 5.42 2.59 6.39
CA ASN A 125 4.44 2.81 7.45
C ASN A 125 4.16 1.51 8.24
N ASN A 126 3.95 0.41 7.52
CA ASN A 126 3.68 -0.91 8.10
C ASN A 126 4.90 -1.49 8.82
N VAL A 127 6.06 -1.46 8.16
CA VAL A 127 7.27 -2.10 8.70
C VAL A 127 7.74 -1.44 10.00
N LEU A 128 7.58 -0.13 10.17
CA LEU A 128 7.93 0.53 11.43
C LEU A 128 7.01 0.08 12.57
N GLY A 129 5.69 0.01 12.32
CA GLY A 129 4.74 -0.50 13.31
C GLY A 129 5.03 -1.94 13.71
N GLN A 130 5.27 -2.82 12.74
CA GLN A 130 5.59 -4.22 13.03
C GLN A 130 6.99 -4.44 13.62
N ALA A 131 7.99 -3.63 13.28
CA ALA A 131 9.30 -3.70 13.91
C ALA A 131 9.25 -3.29 15.39
N LEU A 132 8.44 -2.28 15.74
CA LEU A 132 8.17 -1.95 17.13
C LEU A 132 7.47 -3.10 17.87
N LEU A 133 6.48 -3.76 17.24
CA LEU A 133 5.85 -4.96 17.82
C LEU A 133 6.85 -6.10 17.99
N THR A 134 7.73 -6.32 17.02
CA THR A 134 8.79 -7.33 17.08
C THR A 134 9.64 -7.15 18.34
N ARG A 135 10.06 -5.90 18.61
CA ARG A 135 10.83 -5.55 19.81
C ARG A 135 10.06 -5.88 21.09
N ARG A 136 8.76 -5.58 21.13
CA ARG A 136 7.89 -5.81 22.28
C ARG A 136 7.65 -7.31 22.54
N MET A 137 7.56 -8.11 21.49
CA MET A 137 7.49 -9.56 21.58
C MET A 137 8.82 -10.23 21.97
N GLY A 138 9.91 -9.46 22.09
CA GLY A 138 11.24 -9.97 22.43
C GLY A 138 11.90 -10.80 21.32
N LYS A 139 11.44 -10.66 20.07
CA LYS A 139 12.00 -11.36 18.91
C LYS A 139 13.28 -10.64 18.47
N THR A 140 14.27 -11.41 18.01
CA THR A 140 15.59 -10.89 17.60
C THR A 140 15.79 -10.93 16.09
N ARG A 141 14.96 -11.69 15.38
CA ARG A 141 15.03 -11.90 13.94
C ARG A 141 13.71 -11.55 13.27
N ILE A 142 13.81 -10.94 12.09
CA ILE A 142 12.68 -10.66 11.21
C ILE A 142 12.88 -11.38 9.88
N ILE A 143 11.81 -12.01 9.41
CA ILE A 143 11.70 -12.48 8.03
C ILE A 143 10.61 -11.71 7.29
N ALA A 144 10.75 -11.58 5.98
CA ALA A 144 9.71 -11.04 5.11
C ALA A 144 9.82 -11.59 3.68
N GLU A 145 8.71 -11.59 2.95
CA GLU A 145 8.67 -11.82 1.50
C GLU A 145 8.88 -10.51 0.72
N THR A 146 9.25 -10.56 -0.55
CA THR A 146 9.08 -9.42 -1.44
C THR A 146 8.99 -9.81 -2.92
N GLY A 147 8.19 -9.08 -3.69
CA GLY A 147 8.11 -9.16 -5.15
C GLY A 147 8.90 -8.02 -5.78
N ALA A 148 8.28 -6.84 -5.92
CA ALA A 148 8.96 -5.61 -6.39
C ALA A 148 10.17 -5.13 -5.53
N GLY A 149 10.45 -5.75 -4.39
CA GLY A 149 11.58 -5.39 -3.51
C GLY A 149 11.32 -4.22 -2.55
N GLN A 150 10.24 -3.45 -2.73
CA GLN A 150 9.94 -2.30 -1.85
C GLN A 150 9.66 -2.71 -0.40
N HIS A 151 8.89 -3.80 -0.20
CA HIS A 151 8.66 -4.32 1.16
C HIS A 151 9.96 -4.84 1.77
N GLY A 152 10.76 -5.59 1.01
CA GLY A 152 12.04 -6.10 1.49
C GLY A 152 13.02 -4.99 1.87
N VAL A 153 13.12 -3.92 1.07
CA VAL A 153 13.94 -2.74 1.40
C VAL A 153 13.41 -2.04 2.65
N ALA A 154 12.08 -1.88 2.79
CA ALA A 154 11.48 -1.27 3.97
C ALA A 154 11.74 -2.10 5.24
N THR A 155 11.58 -3.42 5.16
CA THR A 155 11.88 -4.34 6.27
C THR A 155 13.35 -4.31 6.64
N ALA A 156 14.27 -4.41 5.67
CA ALA A 156 15.71 -4.30 5.90
C ALA A 156 16.10 -2.96 6.54
N THR A 157 15.45 -1.86 6.12
CA THR A 157 15.64 -0.53 6.71
C THR A 157 15.23 -0.49 8.18
N ALA A 158 14.06 -1.04 8.51
CA ALA A 158 13.61 -1.13 9.90
C ALA A 158 14.52 -2.05 10.73
N CYS A 159 14.94 -3.19 10.19
CA CYS A 159 15.85 -4.10 10.88
C CYS A 159 17.20 -3.44 11.19
N ALA A 160 17.78 -2.71 10.23
CA ALA A 160 19.00 -1.95 10.44
C ALA A 160 18.82 -0.84 11.51
N LEU A 161 17.67 -0.16 11.52
CA LEU A 161 17.36 0.87 12.51
C LEU A 161 17.26 0.31 13.94
N PHE A 162 16.65 -0.86 14.11
CA PHE A 162 16.37 -1.46 15.42
C PHE A 162 17.38 -2.53 15.86
N GLY A 163 18.31 -2.93 14.99
CA GLY A 163 19.31 -3.95 15.27
C GLY A 163 18.76 -5.38 15.24
N PHE A 164 17.84 -5.69 14.33
CA PHE A 164 17.33 -7.04 14.11
C PHE A 164 18.11 -7.78 13.02
N ASP A 165 18.25 -9.09 13.17
CA ASP A 165 18.65 -9.96 12.06
C ASP A 165 17.54 -9.97 11.01
N CYS A 166 17.90 -9.85 9.72
CA CYS A 166 16.93 -9.71 8.65
C CYS A 166 17.19 -10.70 7.52
N THR A 167 16.20 -11.55 7.22
CA THR A 167 16.21 -12.43 6.04
C THR A 167 15.01 -12.10 5.16
N ILE A 168 15.26 -11.79 3.89
CA ILE A 168 14.23 -11.50 2.89
C ILE A 168 14.16 -12.63 1.87
N TYR A 169 12.97 -13.21 1.72
CA TYR A 169 12.65 -14.17 0.66
C TYR A 169 12.12 -13.42 -0.57
N MET A 170 12.69 -13.72 -1.74
CA MET A 170 12.32 -13.06 -2.99
C MET A 170 12.35 -14.06 -4.13
N GLY A 171 11.34 -14.09 -4.99
CA GLY A 171 11.32 -14.98 -6.15
C GLY A 171 12.54 -14.76 -7.06
N GLU A 172 13.14 -15.83 -7.59
CA GLU A 172 14.35 -15.72 -8.43
C GLU A 172 14.13 -14.78 -9.64
N VAL A 173 12.95 -14.84 -10.27
CA VAL A 173 12.60 -13.95 -11.39
C VAL A 173 12.58 -12.49 -10.93
N ASP A 174 12.01 -12.23 -9.76
CA ASP A 174 11.95 -10.89 -9.17
C ASP A 174 13.34 -10.38 -8.78
N THR A 175 14.23 -11.24 -8.27
CA THR A 175 15.61 -10.83 -7.92
C THR A 175 16.39 -10.31 -9.13
N GLN A 176 16.11 -10.86 -10.32
CA GLN A 176 16.76 -10.44 -11.57
C GLN A 176 16.17 -9.12 -12.07
N ARG A 177 14.84 -9.03 -12.14
CA ARG A 177 14.13 -7.83 -12.61
C ARG A 177 14.31 -6.62 -11.69
N GLN A 178 14.51 -6.85 -10.40
CA GLN A 178 14.58 -5.83 -9.36
C GLN A 178 15.95 -5.78 -8.66
N ALA A 179 17.03 -6.01 -9.43
CA ALA A 179 18.40 -6.08 -8.94
C ALA A 179 18.81 -4.86 -8.07
N LEU A 180 18.32 -3.66 -8.39
CA LEU A 180 18.57 -2.45 -7.59
C LEU A 180 18.06 -2.61 -6.15
N ASN A 181 16.86 -3.14 -5.95
CA ASN A 181 16.31 -3.34 -4.62
C ASN A 181 17.01 -4.50 -3.89
N VAL A 182 17.46 -5.55 -4.59
CA VAL A 182 18.31 -6.60 -4.00
C VAL A 182 19.62 -6.02 -3.45
N ALA A 183 20.28 -5.16 -4.23
CA ALA A 183 21.50 -4.48 -3.78
C ALA A 183 21.25 -3.58 -2.56
N ARG A 184 20.14 -2.82 -2.56
CA ARG A 184 19.74 -1.97 -1.42
C ARG A 184 19.51 -2.78 -0.14
N MET A 185 18.81 -3.92 -0.24
CA MET A 185 18.57 -4.80 0.92
C MET A 185 19.89 -5.33 1.51
N ARG A 186 20.81 -5.80 0.66
CA ARG A 186 22.12 -6.29 1.10
C ARG A 186 22.97 -5.18 1.71
N MET A 187 22.93 -3.97 1.14
CA MET A 187 23.63 -2.81 1.70
C MET A 187 23.12 -2.41 3.08
N LEU A 188 21.84 -2.67 3.37
CA LEU A 188 21.22 -2.48 4.68
C LEU A 188 21.52 -3.63 5.67
N GLY A 189 22.29 -4.64 5.26
CA GLY A 189 22.69 -5.77 6.10
C GLY A 189 21.71 -6.95 6.09
N ALA A 190 20.68 -6.93 5.25
CA ALA A 190 19.75 -8.06 5.14
C ALA A 190 20.33 -9.18 4.26
N GLU A 191 20.07 -10.43 4.67
CA GLU A 191 20.23 -11.60 3.82
C GLU A 191 19.09 -11.63 2.80
N VAL A 192 19.38 -11.91 1.53
CA VAL A 192 18.36 -12.05 0.47
C VAL A 192 18.44 -13.43 -0.13
N ILE A 193 17.41 -14.24 0.10
CA ILE A 193 17.30 -15.63 -0.34
C ILE A 193 16.44 -15.71 -1.62
N PRO A 194 17.03 -16.05 -2.78
CA PRO A 194 16.28 -16.25 -4.02
C PRO A 194 15.49 -17.56 -3.97
N VAL A 195 14.18 -17.48 -4.11
CA VAL A 195 13.26 -18.62 -4.13
C VAL A 195 13.16 -19.18 -5.55
N LYS A 196 13.54 -20.46 -5.71
CA LYS A 196 13.64 -21.14 -7.01
C LYS A 196 12.52 -22.17 -7.26
N SER A 197 11.65 -22.37 -6.27
CA SER A 197 10.48 -23.23 -6.33
C SER A 197 9.31 -22.52 -7.03
N GLY A 198 8.38 -23.31 -7.58
CA GLY A 198 7.13 -22.80 -8.16
C GLY A 198 7.31 -21.85 -9.35
N SER A 199 6.49 -20.80 -9.40
CA SER A 199 6.56 -19.72 -10.40
C SER A 199 7.76 -18.79 -10.17
N ARG A 200 8.44 -18.90 -9.01
CA ARG A 200 9.61 -18.11 -8.63
C ARG A 200 9.30 -16.61 -8.54
N THR A 201 8.09 -16.31 -8.07
CA THR A 201 7.54 -14.96 -7.85
C THR A 201 7.10 -14.78 -6.40
N LEU A 202 6.39 -13.68 -6.10
CA LEU A 202 5.91 -13.32 -4.76
C LEU A 202 5.17 -14.46 -4.03
N LYS A 203 4.33 -15.24 -4.73
CA LYS A 203 3.59 -16.35 -4.12
C LYS A 203 4.53 -17.36 -3.46
N ASP A 204 5.61 -17.74 -4.14
CA ASP A 204 6.56 -18.73 -3.63
C ASP A 204 7.45 -18.16 -2.52
N ALA A 205 7.77 -16.87 -2.60
CA ALA A 205 8.46 -16.17 -1.51
C ALA A 205 7.65 -16.19 -0.19
N ILE A 206 6.33 -16.01 -0.27
CA ILE A 206 5.43 -16.15 0.88
C ILE A 206 5.47 -17.58 1.45
N ASN A 207 5.44 -18.59 0.57
CA ASN A 207 5.49 -19.99 1.00
C ASN A 207 6.79 -20.33 1.75
N GLU A 208 7.95 -19.87 1.26
CA GLU A 208 9.22 -20.09 1.97
C GLU A 208 9.30 -19.29 3.27
N ALA A 209 8.79 -18.05 3.31
CA ALA A 209 8.73 -17.26 4.54
C ALA A 209 7.87 -17.94 5.61
N PHE A 210 6.70 -18.50 5.25
CA PHE A 210 5.89 -19.28 6.19
C PHE A 210 6.63 -20.53 6.71
N ARG A 211 7.37 -21.24 5.85
CA ARG A 211 8.15 -22.42 6.26
C ARG A 211 9.27 -22.07 7.23
N ASP A 212 9.99 -20.98 6.97
CA ASP A 212 11.00 -20.45 7.89
C ASP A 212 10.34 -20.08 9.22
N TRP A 213 9.20 -19.40 9.17
CA TRP A 213 8.53 -18.98 10.40
C TRP A 213 8.18 -20.17 11.29
N VAL A 214 7.60 -21.23 10.71
CA VAL A 214 7.30 -22.49 11.43
C VAL A 214 8.53 -23.06 12.13
N ALA A 215 9.69 -23.04 11.46
CA ALA A 215 10.92 -23.59 12.00
C ALA A 215 11.55 -22.73 13.10
N ASN A 216 11.26 -21.42 13.13
CA ASN A 216 11.95 -20.43 13.96
C ASN A 216 11.02 -19.54 14.80
N VAL A 217 9.80 -20.02 15.11
CA VAL A 217 8.74 -19.24 15.79
C VAL A 217 9.17 -18.55 17.08
N ASP A 218 10.10 -19.15 17.84
CA ASP A 218 10.52 -18.65 19.15
C ASP A 218 11.29 -17.32 19.05
N SER A 219 12.19 -17.20 18.07
CA SER A 219 13.09 -16.05 17.89
C SER A 219 12.70 -15.11 16.76
N THR A 220 11.83 -15.55 15.85
CA THR A 220 11.52 -14.87 14.59
C THR A 220 10.12 -14.27 14.56
N HIS A 221 10.00 -13.02 14.12
CA HIS A 221 8.74 -12.43 13.69
C HIS A 221 8.63 -12.46 12.15
N TYR A 222 7.49 -12.86 11.63
CA TYR A 222 7.18 -12.71 10.21
C TYR A 222 6.52 -11.36 9.95
N LEU A 223 7.28 -10.45 9.33
CA LEU A 223 6.81 -9.11 8.99
C LEU A 223 6.06 -9.14 7.64
N PHE A 224 4.76 -9.40 7.72
CA PHE A 224 3.88 -9.52 6.56
C PHE A 224 3.72 -8.20 5.80
N GLY A 225 3.82 -8.24 4.46
CA GLY A 225 3.95 -7.03 3.64
C GLY A 225 2.68 -6.38 3.13
N THR A 226 1.51 -6.97 3.39
CA THR A 226 0.23 -6.46 2.85
C THR A 226 -0.96 -6.80 3.73
N VAL A 227 -2.15 -6.27 3.42
CA VAL A 227 -3.42 -6.50 4.17
C VAL A 227 -4.07 -7.85 3.86
N ALA A 228 -3.25 -8.87 3.60
CA ALA A 228 -3.67 -10.26 3.45
C ALA A 228 -3.08 -11.07 4.62
N GLY A 229 -3.02 -12.39 4.48
CA GLY A 229 -2.54 -13.24 5.57
C GLY A 229 -3.64 -13.62 6.56
N PRO A 230 -3.34 -14.47 7.56
CA PRO A 230 -4.26 -14.77 8.63
C PRO A 230 -4.46 -13.55 9.54
N HIS A 231 -5.61 -13.45 10.20
CA HIS A 231 -5.75 -12.51 11.31
C HIS A 231 -4.63 -12.75 12.36
N PRO A 232 -3.95 -11.70 12.86
CA PRO A 232 -4.35 -10.28 12.84
C PRO A 232 -3.79 -9.45 11.67
N PHE A 233 -2.99 -10.02 10.76
CA PHE A 233 -2.23 -9.25 9.77
C PHE A 233 -3.09 -8.31 8.90
N PRO A 234 -4.25 -8.72 8.32
CA PRO A 234 -5.07 -7.80 7.53
C PRO A 234 -5.45 -6.53 8.28
N MET A 235 -5.90 -6.67 9.53
CA MET A 235 -6.32 -5.58 10.40
C MET A 235 -5.13 -4.71 10.84
N MET A 236 -4.07 -5.35 11.31
CA MET A 236 -2.87 -4.69 11.81
C MET A 236 -2.17 -3.89 10.72
N VAL A 237 -1.97 -4.48 9.53
CA VAL A 237 -1.30 -3.81 8.41
C VAL A 237 -2.14 -2.64 7.90
N ARG A 238 -3.47 -2.77 7.87
CA ARG A 238 -4.38 -1.67 7.55
C ARG A 238 -4.22 -0.52 8.54
N ASP A 239 -4.25 -0.81 9.83
CA ASP A 239 -4.17 0.21 10.88
C ASP A 239 -2.85 1.00 10.79
N PHE A 240 -1.72 0.32 10.53
CA PHE A 240 -0.45 1.00 10.28
C PHE A 240 -0.42 1.83 8.98
N HIS A 241 -1.21 1.47 7.97
CA HIS A 241 -1.33 2.27 6.75
C HIS A 241 -2.41 3.35 6.81
N ARG A 242 -3.30 3.34 7.81
CA ARG A 242 -4.43 4.27 7.90
C ARG A 242 -4.02 5.73 8.01
N VAL A 243 -2.79 5.99 8.45
CA VAL A 243 -2.19 7.33 8.45
C VAL A 243 -2.27 8.00 7.06
N ILE A 244 -2.26 7.24 5.97
CA ILE A 244 -2.41 7.74 4.60
C ILE A 244 -3.77 8.42 4.42
N GLY A 245 -4.87 7.72 4.75
CA GLY A 245 -6.23 8.25 4.68
C GLY A 245 -6.47 9.39 5.64
N ILE A 246 -5.93 9.32 6.87
CA ILE A 246 -6.09 10.37 7.90
C ILE A 246 -5.53 11.70 7.38
N GLU A 247 -4.31 11.67 6.86
CA GLU A 247 -3.68 12.84 6.30
C GLU A 247 -4.39 13.31 5.03
N ALA A 248 -4.69 12.39 4.10
CA ALA A 248 -5.28 12.74 2.82
C ALA A 248 -6.66 13.39 2.99
N ARG A 249 -7.50 12.86 3.89
CA ARG A 249 -8.82 13.43 4.20
C ARG A 249 -8.71 14.86 4.70
N GLN A 250 -7.81 15.11 5.65
CA GLN A 250 -7.59 16.47 6.17
C GLN A 250 -7.05 17.39 5.07
N GLN A 251 -6.05 16.94 4.31
CA GLN A 251 -5.41 17.73 3.25
C GLN A 251 -6.39 18.08 2.10
N VAL A 252 -7.29 17.16 1.72
CA VAL A 252 -8.31 17.43 0.70
C VAL A 252 -9.35 18.43 1.21
N LEU A 253 -9.82 18.28 2.45
CA LEU A 253 -10.75 19.23 3.07
C LEU A 253 -10.15 20.64 3.16
N ASP A 254 -8.89 20.74 3.59
CA ASP A 254 -8.18 22.02 3.69
C ASP A 254 -7.98 22.68 2.31
N ARG A 255 -7.81 21.89 1.25
CA ARG A 255 -7.54 22.39 -0.11
C ARG A 255 -8.79 22.68 -0.93
N THR A 256 -9.87 21.94 -0.71
CA THR A 256 -11.06 21.96 -1.58
C THR A 256 -12.33 22.38 -0.86
N GLY A 257 -12.33 22.40 0.48
CA GLY A 257 -13.51 22.69 1.30
C GLY A 257 -14.55 21.57 1.33
N ARG A 258 -14.31 20.44 0.63
CA ARG A 258 -15.21 19.28 0.57
C ARG A 258 -14.42 17.96 0.52
N LEU A 259 -15.13 16.84 0.64
CA LEU A 259 -14.54 15.51 0.39
C LEU A 259 -14.37 15.29 -1.13
N PRO A 260 -13.46 14.40 -1.57
CA PRO A 260 -13.32 14.06 -2.98
C PRO A 260 -14.54 13.27 -3.46
N ASP A 261 -14.83 13.34 -4.76
CA ASP A 261 -15.90 12.54 -5.38
C ASP A 261 -15.48 11.07 -5.49
N ALA A 262 -14.17 10.80 -5.62
CA ALA A 262 -13.62 9.46 -5.60
C ALA A 262 -12.21 9.39 -5.00
N VAL A 263 -11.87 8.24 -4.41
CA VAL A 263 -10.52 7.84 -4.01
C VAL A 263 -10.10 6.61 -4.81
N VAL A 264 -8.93 6.68 -5.45
CA VAL A 264 -8.41 5.67 -6.37
C VAL A 264 -7.05 5.16 -5.86
N ALA A 265 -6.85 3.85 -5.87
CA ALA A 265 -5.59 3.23 -5.46
C ALA A 265 -5.37 1.89 -6.18
N CYS A 266 -4.12 1.48 -6.37
CA CYS A 266 -3.81 0.19 -6.97
C CYS A 266 -3.95 -0.95 -5.94
N VAL A 267 -4.33 -2.13 -6.40
CA VAL A 267 -4.64 -3.29 -5.55
C VAL A 267 -3.86 -4.51 -6.05
N GLY A 268 -2.76 -4.80 -5.37
CA GLY A 268 -2.17 -6.15 -5.35
C GLY A 268 -2.77 -6.90 -4.16
N GLY A 269 -2.01 -7.09 -3.09
CA GLY A 269 -2.60 -7.50 -1.81
C GLY A 269 -3.49 -6.44 -1.14
N GLY A 270 -3.34 -5.15 -1.49
CA GLY A 270 -4.29 -4.07 -1.14
C GLY A 270 -3.85 -3.05 -0.07
N SER A 271 -2.62 -3.15 0.48
CA SER A 271 -2.26 -2.37 1.68
C SER A 271 -2.31 -0.85 1.54
N ASN A 272 -1.85 -0.31 0.39
CA ASN A 272 -1.94 1.13 0.12
C ASN A 272 -3.39 1.58 -0.08
N ALA A 273 -4.19 0.76 -0.77
CA ALA A 273 -5.58 1.05 -1.08
C ALA A 273 -6.41 1.09 0.19
N MET A 274 -6.31 0.07 1.05
CA MET A 274 -7.02 0.10 2.33
C MET A 274 -6.55 1.26 3.22
N GLY A 275 -5.24 1.53 3.25
CA GLY A 275 -4.67 2.66 3.99
C GLY A 275 -5.27 4.02 3.62
N ILE A 276 -5.49 4.27 2.32
CA ILE A 276 -6.12 5.52 1.87
C ILE A 276 -7.64 5.47 1.95
N PHE A 277 -8.29 4.32 1.71
CA PHE A 277 -9.75 4.18 1.70
C PHE A 277 -10.38 4.27 3.08
N HIS A 278 -9.69 3.77 4.11
CA HIS A 278 -10.31 3.50 5.42
C HIS A 278 -11.05 4.70 6.02
N GLU A 279 -10.47 5.91 5.94
CA GLU A 279 -11.10 7.13 6.47
C GLU A 279 -12.29 7.64 5.64
N PHE A 280 -12.50 7.10 4.44
CA PHE A 280 -13.60 7.43 3.55
C PHE A 280 -14.66 6.32 3.48
N ILE A 281 -14.42 5.13 4.08
CA ILE A 281 -15.41 4.03 4.12
C ILE A 281 -16.77 4.49 4.65
N PRO A 282 -16.88 5.30 5.73
CA PRO A 282 -18.19 5.77 6.21
C PRO A 282 -18.87 6.81 5.29
N ASP A 283 -18.10 7.47 4.42
CA ASP A 283 -18.58 8.54 3.55
C ASP A 283 -19.20 7.96 2.26
N ALA A 284 -20.50 7.61 2.31
CA ALA A 284 -21.20 6.97 1.18
C ALA A 284 -21.18 7.78 -0.14
N GLY A 285 -20.99 9.10 -0.05
CA GLY A 285 -20.84 9.97 -1.22
C GLY A 285 -19.46 9.91 -1.90
N VAL A 286 -18.47 9.27 -1.28
CA VAL A 286 -17.12 9.11 -1.82
C VAL A 286 -16.97 7.72 -2.43
N ARG A 287 -16.78 7.65 -3.76
CA ARG A 287 -16.51 6.39 -4.46
C ARG A 287 -15.13 5.86 -4.10
N LEU A 288 -15.00 4.56 -3.86
CA LEU A 288 -13.71 3.90 -3.58
C LEU A 288 -13.39 2.96 -4.74
N ILE A 289 -12.30 3.23 -5.45
CA ILE A 289 -11.95 2.56 -6.70
C ILE A 289 -10.60 1.88 -6.57
N GLY A 290 -10.61 0.55 -6.50
CA GLY A 290 -9.40 -0.28 -6.53
C GLY A 290 -9.00 -0.65 -7.95
N CYS A 291 -7.78 -0.36 -8.38
CA CYS A 291 -7.26 -0.73 -9.70
C CYS A 291 -6.35 -1.95 -9.59
N GLU A 292 -6.78 -3.08 -10.14
CA GLU A 292 -6.00 -4.33 -10.17
C GLU A 292 -5.33 -4.54 -11.53
N ALA A 293 -4.24 -5.30 -11.55
CA ALA A 293 -3.46 -5.49 -12.77
C ALA A 293 -4.14 -6.50 -13.71
N ALA A 294 -4.50 -6.05 -14.89
CA ALA A 294 -5.09 -6.88 -15.92
C ALA A 294 -4.05 -7.53 -16.84
N GLY A 295 -2.75 -7.26 -16.65
CA GLY A 295 -1.68 -7.80 -17.50
C GLY A 295 -1.91 -7.47 -18.98
N ASP A 296 -1.94 -8.52 -19.81
CA ASP A 296 -2.22 -8.42 -21.25
C ASP A 296 -3.72 -8.12 -21.54
N GLY A 297 -4.59 -8.35 -20.55
CA GLY A 297 -6.03 -8.13 -20.58
C GLY A 297 -6.74 -9.07 -19.61
N ALA A 298 -7.81 -8.59 -18.95
CA ALA A 298 -8.55 -9.40 -17.96
C ALA A 298 -9.25 -10.63 -18.58
N ASP A 299 -9.54 -10.61 -19.88
CA ASP A 299 -10.12 -11.76 -20.60
C ASP A 299 -9.06 -12.70 -21.18
N THR A 300 -7.78 -12.47 -20.88
CA THR A 300 -6.67 -13.34 -21.28
C THR A 300 -6.19 -14.15 -20.07
N PRO A 301 -5.45 -15.25 -20.27
CA PRO A 301 -4.86 -16.00 -19.15
C PRO A 301 -3.78 -15.22 -18.36
N LYS A 302 -3.32 -14.07 -18.86
CA LYS A 302 -2.17 -13.33 -18.31
C LYS A 302 -2.63 -12.05 -17.62
N HIS A 303 -3.09 -12.20 -16.37
CA HIS A 303 -3.52 -11.08 -15.53
C HIS A 303 -3.32 -11.37 -14.04
N ALA A 304 -3.50 -10.35 -13.21
CA ALA A 304 -3.64 -10.46 -11.75
C ALA A 304 -4.93 -9.77 -11.27
N ALA A 305 -6.00 -9.82 -12.08
CA ALA A 305 -7.29 -9.17 -11.82
C ALA A 305 -8.17 -10.02 -10.87
N THR A 306 -7.68 -10.24 -9.66
CA THR A 306 -8.23 -11.17 -8.67
C THR A 306 -9.69 -10.90 -8.30
N LEU A 307 -10.10 -9.64 -8.14
CA LEU A 307 -11.47 -9.29 -7.77
C LEU A 307 -12.42 -9.25 -8.97
N THR A 308 -11.92 -9.04 -10.19
CA THR A 308 -12.72 -9.11 -11.42
C THR A 308 -12.94 -10.55 -11.88
N LYS A 309 -11.93 -11.42 -11.76
CA LYS A 309 -11.91 -12.75 -12.40
C LYS A 309 -11.74 -13.93 -11.45
N GLY A 310 -11.41 -13.69 -10.19
CA GLY A 310 -11.25 -14.74 -9.19
C GLY A 310 -12.56 -15.10 -8.51
N ASP A 311 -12.47 -16.13 -7.68
CA ASP A 311 -13.56 -16.67 -6.88
C ASP A 311 -13.20 -16.71 -5.40
N PRO A 312 -14.17 -16.74 -4.47
CA PRO A 312 -13.91 -16.99 -3.07
C PRO A 312 -13.16 -18.31 -2.84
N GLY A 313 -12.00 -18.24 -2.19
CA GLY A 313 -11.13 -19.36 -1.87
C GLY A 313 -10.31 -19.09 -0.61
N VAL A 314 -9.36 -19.98 -0.30
CA VAL A 314 -8.43 -19.82 0.82
C VAL A 314 -7.02 -19.77 0.27
N LEU A 315 -6.31 -18.68 0.53
CA LEU A 315 -4.91 -18.51 0.13
C LEU A 315 -4.13 -17.79 1.23
N HIS A 316 -2.93 -18.30 1.51
CA HIS A 316 -1.97 -17.70 2.44
C HIS A 316 -2.57 -17.29 3.80
N GLY A 317 -3.43 -18.12 4.39
CA GLY A 317 -3.92 -17.90 5.75
C GLY A 317 -5.27 -17.21 5.89
N SER A 318 -5.91 -16.74 4.81
CA SER A 318 -7.26 -16.15 4.87
C SER A 318 -8.18 -16.67 3.78
N ARG A 319 -9.48 -16.64 4.08
CA ARG A 319 -10.54 -16.76 3.08
C ARG A 319 -10.75 -15.43 2.37
N THR A 320 -10.60 -15.38 1.06
CA THR A 320 -10.61 -14.16 0.23
C THR A 320 -10.94 -14.49 -1.23
N TYR A 321 -10.87 -13.54 -2.16
CA TYR A 321 -10.88 -13.83 -3.59
C TYR A 321 -9.50 -14.31 -4.06
N VAL A 322 -9.50 -15.33 -4.92
CA VAL A 322 -8.29 -15.97 -5.45
C VAL A 322 -8.51 -16.29 -6.93
N LEU A 323 -7.48 -16.08 -7.76
CA LEU A 323 -7.43 -16.67 -9.10
C LEU A 323 -7.16 -18.17 -8.97
N GLN A 324 -8.19 -18.98 -9.21
CA GLN A 324 -8.13 -20.43 -9.06
C GLN A 324 -8.90 -21.14 -10.17
N ASP A 325 -8.51 -22.37 -10.49
CA ASP A 325 -9.24 -23.22 -11.44
C ASP A 325 -10.42 -23.96 -10.79
N GLU A 326 -11.11 -24.79 -11.58
CA GLU A 326 -12.28 -25.55 -11.14
C GLU A 326 -11.97 -26.54 -10.01
N ASP A 327 -10.71 -26.97 -9.87
CA ASP A 327 -10.22 -27.85 -8.81
C ASP A 327 -9.71 -27.07 -7.58
N GLY A 328 -9.81 -25.74 -7.60
CA GLY A 328 -9.35 -24.85 -6.54
C GLY A 328 -7.82 -24.68 -6.49
N GLN A 329 -7.10 -25.04 -7.56
CA GLN A 329 -5.66 -24.78 -7.65
C GLN A 329 -5.41 -23.32 -8.01
N THR A 330 -4.47 -22.68 -7.33
CA THR A 330 -4.12 -21.28 -7.60
C THR A 330 -3.51 -21.15 -9.01
N ILE A 331 -4.13 -20.30 -9.83
CA ILE A 331 -3.64 -19.93 -11.15
C ILE A 331 -2.48 -18.92 -10.99
N GLU A 332 -1.46 -19.07 -11.83
CA GLU A 332 -0.34 -18.12 -11.88
C GLU A 332 -0.83 -16.76 -12.38
N SER A 333 -0.53 -15.71 -11.62
CA SER A 333 -0.84 -14.34 -12.01
C SER A 333 0.21 -13.78 -12.98
N HIS A 334 -0.13 -12.70 -13.67
CA HIS A 334 0.82 -11.98 -14.53
C HIS A 334 0.55 -10.47 -14.53
N SER A 335 1.61 -9.68 -14.39
CA SER A 335 1.62 -8.24 -14.68
C SER A 335 3.06 -7.76 -14.95
N ILE A 336 3.20 -6.70 -15.74
CA ILE A 336 4.47 -5.94 -15.83
C ILE A 336 4.90 -5.37 -14.47
N SER A 337 3.96 -5.21 -13.52
CA SER A 337 4.21 -4.71 -12.17
C SER A 337 4.37 -5.84 -11.15
N ALA A 338 5.60 -6.10 -10.72
CA ALA A 338 5.88 -7.14 -9.71
C ALA A 338 5.15 -6.93 -8.37
N GLY A 339 4.77 -5.69 -8.02
CA GLY A 339 4.01 -5.40 -6.80
C GLY A 339 2.51 -5.70 -6.89
N LEU A 340 1.97 -5.87 -8.10
CA LEU A 340 0.56 -6.24 -8.36
C LEU A 340 0.41 -7.68 -8.85
N ASP A 341 1.51 -8.35 -9.21
CA ASP A 341 1.54 -9.75 -9.64
C ASP A 341 1.30 -10.71 -8.46
N TYR A 342 0.04 -10.79 -8.03
CA TYR A 342 -0.39 -11.61 -6.91
C TYR A 342 -1.79 -12.18 -7.18
N PRO A 343 -2.00 -13.51 -7.07
CA PRO A 343 -3.27 -14.15 -7.42
C PRO A 343 -4.34 -14.06 -6.32
N GLY A 344 -4.04 -13.39 -5.19
CA GLY A 344 -4.97 -13.20 -4.08
C GLY A 344 -5.23 -11.72 -3.81
N VAL A 345 -6.01 -11.43 -2.77
CA VAL A 345 -6.26 -10.05 -2.30
C VAL A 345 -6.57 -10.05 -0.81
N GLY A 346 -6.41 -8.91 -0.13
CA GLY A 346 -6.79 -8.78 1.28
C GLY A 346 -8.28 -9.02 1.54
N PRO A 347 -8.66 -9.72 2.62
CA PRO A 347 -10.05 -10.10 2.89
C PRO A 347 -11.00 -8.92 3.11
N GLU A 348 -10.51 -7.79 3.62
CA GLU A 348 -11.33 -6.59 3.79
C GLU A 348 -11.68 -5.96 2.42
N HIS A 349 -10.83 -6.10 1.41
CA HIS A 349 -11.18 -5.70 0.04
C HIS A 349 -12.28 -6.58 -0.56
N ALA A 350 -12.21 -7.90 -0.34
CA ALA A 350 -13.26 -8.84 -0.73
C ALA A 350 -14.61 -8.49 -0.08
N TRP A 351 -14.59 -8.14 1.21
CA TRP A 351 -15.78 -7.66 1.92
C TRP A 351 -16.31 -6.33 1.35
N LEU A 352 -15.44 -5.35 1.07
CA LEU A 352 -15.84 -4.09 0.46
C LEU A 352 -16.42 -4.27 -0.95
N LYS A 353 -15.92 -5.25 -1.73
CA LYS A 353 -16.49 -5.61 -3.05
C LYS A 353 -17.91 -6.13 -2.89
N ASP A 354 -18.11 -7.15 -2.06
CA ASP A 354 -19.39 -7.85 -1.97
C ASP A 354 -20.48 -7.03 -1.28
N THR A 355 -20.10 -6.11 -0.41
CA THR A 355 -21.02 -5.11 0.16
C THR A 355 -21.34 -3.97 -0.80
N GLY A 356 -20.67 -3.90 -1.95
CA GLY A 356 -20.80 -2.81 -2.91
C GLY A 356 -20.20 -1.49 -2.44
N ARG A 357 -19.43 -1.48 -1.34
CA ARG A 357 -18.82 -0.26 -0.81
C ARG A 357 -17.65 0.21 -1.67
N ALA A 358 -16.87 -0.71 -2.25
CA ALA A 358 -15.79 -0.39 -3.17
C ALA A 358 -16.00 -1.10 -4.52
N GLU A 359 -15.58 -0.42 -5.59
CA GLU A 359 -15.58 -0.91 -6.96
C GLU A 359 -14.13 -1.25 -7.34
N TYR A 360 -13.95 -2.36 -8.07
CA TYR A 360 -12.63 -2.82 -8.51
C TYR A 360 -12.59 -2.89 -10.02
N ARG A 361 -11.54 -2.33 -10.63
CA ARG A 361 -11.40 -2.17 -12.07
C ARG A 361 -10.09 -2.80 -12.55
N PRO A 362 -10.13 -3.64 -13.60
CA PRO A 362 -8.93 -4.19 -14.20
C PRO A 362 -8.24 -3.13 -15.08
N VAL A 363 -6.93 -2.95 -14.91
CA VAL A 363 -6.11 -2.01 -15.69
C VAL A 363 -4.98 -2.77 -16.39
N THR A 364 -4.92 -2.69 -17.72
CA THR A 364 -3.90 -3.37 -18.53
C THR A 364 -2.50 -2.78 -18.34
N ASP A 365 -1.47 -3.59 -18.59
CA ASP A 365 -0.07 -3.16 -18.56
C ASP A 365 0.16 -1.95 -19.48
N ARG A 366 -0.42 -1.97 -20.69
CA ARG A 366 -0.36 -0.83 -21.63
C ARG A 366 -0.91 0.46 -21.02
N ALA A 367 -2.11 0.40 -20.42
CA ALA A 367 -2.74 1.58 -19.83
C ALA A 367 -1.93 2.14 -18.66
N ALA A 368 -1.39 1.26 -17.80
CA ALA A 368 -0.51 1.65 -16.72
C ALA A 368 0.77 2.34 -17.23
N MET A 369 1.42 1.76 -18.25
CA MET A 369 2.64 2.34 -18.84
C MET A 369 2.36 3.70 -19.49
N GLU A 370 1.25 3.85 -20.22
CA GLU A 370 0.83 5.14 -20.78
C GLU A 370 0.63 6.19 -19.68
N ALA A 371 -0.04 5.84 -18.58
CA ALA A 371 -0.24 6.73 -17.43
C ALA A 371 1.08 7.10 -16.73
N LEU A 372 2.01 6.15 -16.61
CA LEU A 372 3.37 6.39 -16.08
C LEU A 372 4.09 7.45 -16.92
N ARG A 373 4.12 7.25 -18.24
CA ARG A 373 4.78 8.18 -19.17
C ARG A 373 4.09 9.53 -19.17
N LEU A 374 2.76 9.56 -19.10
CA LEU A 374 1.99 10.79 -19.05
C LEU A 374 2.37 11.61 -17.82
N LEU A 375 2.25 11.04 -16.60
CA LEU A 375 2.59 11.74 -15.37
C LEU A 375 4.05 12.24 -15.37
N SER A 376 4.96 11.41 -15.90
CA SER A 376 6.38 11.78 -16.01
C SER A 376 6.57 13.02 -16.89
N ARG A 377 5.86 13.13 -18.03
CA ARG A 377 5.99 14.26 -18.97
C ARG A 377 5.20 15.50 -18.57
N THR A 378 4.08 15.33 -17.86
CA THR A 378 3.21 16.44 -17.47
C THR A 378 3.64 17.07 -16.15
N GLU A 379 4.09 16.26 -15.19
CA GLU A 379 4.34 16.71 -13.82
C GLU A 379 5.78 16.50 -13.34
N GLY A 380 6.64 15.83 -14.12
CA GLY A 380 8.01 15.54 -13.70
C GLY A 380 8.08 14.55 -12.53
N ILE A 381 7.05 13.73 -12.35
CA ILE A 381 6.97 12.71 -11.31
C ILE A 381 7.02 11.35 -12.00
N ILE A 382 8.02 10.54 -11.69
CA ILE A 382 8.15 9.17 -12.20
C ILE A 382 7.52 8.22 -11.17
N PRO A 383 6.28 7.73 -11.41
CA PRO A 383 5.60 6.87 -10.46
C PRO A 383 6.13 5.43 -10.54
N ALA A 384 5.97 4.66 -9.47
CA ALA A 384 6.05 3.21 -9.57
C ALA A 384 4.99 2.67 -10.54
N ILE A 385 5.31 1.61 -11.29
CA ILE A 385 4.37 0.99 -12.23
C ILE A 385 3.08 0.55 -11.51
N GLU A 386 3.16 0.12 -10.25
CA GLU A 386 2.01 -0.21 -9.40
C GLU A 386 1.07 1.01 -9.29
N SER A 387 1.63 2.17 -8.94
CA SER A 387 0.87 3.43 -8.79
C SER A 387 0.30 3.90 -10.13
N ALA A 388 0.96 3.57 -11.24
CA ALA A 388 0.51 3.93 -12.57
C ALA A 388 -0.80 3.22 -12.97
N HIS A 389 -1.12 2.07 -12.38
CA HIS A 389 -2.43 1.44 -12.53
C HIS A 389 -3.55 2.30 -11.93
N ALA A 390 -3.31 2.89 -10.75
CA ALA A 390 -4.26 3.82 -10.13
C ALA A 390 -4.41 5.11 -10.94
N LEU A 391 -3.32 5.61 -11.53
CA LEU A 391 -3.34 6.77 -12.42
C LEU A 391 -4.17 6.51 -13.69
N ALA A 392 -3.99 5.36 -14.31
CA ALA A 392 -4.78 4.96 -15.48
C ALA A 392 -6.28 4.87 -15.15
N GLY A 393 -6.63 4.22 -14.04
CA GLY A 393 -8.02 4.19 -13.57
C GLY A 393 -8.58 5.57 -13.24
N ALA A 394 -7.76 6.49 -12.72
CA ALA A 394 -8.16 7.87 -12.45
C ALA A 394 -8.41 8.68 -13.73
N LEU A 395 -7.67 8.43 -14.82
CA LEU A 395 -7.92 9.08 -16.12
C LEU A 395 -9.27 8.67 -16.69
N GLU A 396 -9.61 7.38 -16.64
CA GLU A 396 -10.90 6.87 -17.08
C GLU A 396 -12.04 7.41 -16.21
N LEU A 397 -11.89 7.31 -14.89
CA LEU A 397 -12.88 7.80 -13.93
C LEU A 397 -13.11 9.31 -14.04
N GLY A 398 -12.05 10.10 -14.25
CA GLY A 398 -12.17 11.54 -14.44
C GLY A 398 -13.05 11.88 -15.66
N ARG A 399 -12.90 11.14 -16.76
CA ARG A 399 -13.73 11.30 -17.96
C ARG A 399 -15.19 10.91 -17.72
N GLU A 400 -15.44 9.91 -16.87
CA GLU A 400 -16.80 9.53 -16.46
C GLU A 400 -17.47 10.60 -15.59
N LEU A 401 -16.73 11.17 -14.63
CA LEU A 401 -17.28 12.11 -13.65
C LEU A 401 -17.37 13.55 -14.17
N GLY A 402 -16.49 13.93 -15.10
CA GLY A 402 -16.45 15.25 -15.71
C GLY A 402 -15.68 16.31 -14.90
N PRO A 403 -15.64 17.56 -15.39
CA PRO A 403 -14.68 18.58 -14.94
C PRO A 403 -14.90 19.13 -13.52
N GLU A 404 -16.10 18.99 -12.98
CA GLU A 404 -16.41 19.44 -11.62
C GLU A 404 -15.95 18.46 -10.53
N ALA A 405 -15.50 17.26 -10.93
CA ALA A 405 -15.12 16.21 -10.01
C ALA A 405 -13.71 16.40 -9.44
N THR A 406 -13.52 15.96 -8.19
CA THR A 406 -12.21 15.83 -7.55
C THR A 406 -11.90 14.36 -7.30
N VAL A 407 -10.80 13.88 -7.87
CA VAL A 407 -10.31 12.50 -7.75
C VAL A 407 -9.03 12.49 -6.93
N LEU A 408 -9.06 11.84 -5.77
CA LEU A 408 -7.86 11.61 -4.94
C LEU A 408 -7.21 10.28 -5.36
N VAL A 409 -5.92 10.28 -5.65
CA VAL A 409 -5.17 9.10 -6.08
C VAL A 409 -4.04 8.81 -5.10
N SER A 410 -3.92 7.56 -4.66
CA SER A 410 -2.77 7.06 -3.91
C SER A 410 -1.57 6.87 -4.83
N LEU A 411 -0.58 7.76 -4.75
CA LEU A 411 0.70 7.59 -5.44
C LEU A 411 1.62 6.74 -4.56
N SER A 412 1.35 5.44 -4.55
CA SER A 412 1.82 4.48 -3.55
C SER A 412 3.35 4.31 -3.43
N GLY A 413 4.11 4.74 -4.43
CA GLY A 413 5.57 4.62 -4.50
C GLY A 413 6.18 5.28 -5.74
N ARG A 414 7.49 5.50 -5.71
CA ARG A 414 8.29 6.08 -6.81
C ARG A 414 8.87 5.04 -7.76
N GLY A 415 9.09 5.43 -9.01
CA GLY A 415 9.46 4.56 -10.12
C GLY A 415 10.94 4.26 -10.30
N ASP A 416 11.84 4.66 -9.39
CA ASP A 416 13.28 4.41 -9.54
C ASP A 416 13.59 2.92 -9.81
N LYS A 417 12.88 2.03 -9.12
CA LYS A 417 13.02 0.57 -9.27
C LYS A 417 12.56 0.04 -10.62
N ASP A 418 11.71 0.80 -11.31
CA ASP A 418 11.06 0.41 -12.55
C ASP A 418 11.73 1.03 -13.78
N MET A 419 12.77 1.86 -13.59
CA MET A 419 13.39 2.62 -14.68
C MET A 419 13.96 1.73 -15.78
N HIS A 420 14.50 0.56 -15.44
CA HIS A 420 14.98 -0.39 -16.44
C HIS A 420 13.83 -0.94 -17.30
N THR A 421 12.80 -1.48 -16.66
CA THR A 421 11.58 -1.96 -17.33
C THR A 421 10.93 -0.87 -18.18
N ALA A 422 10.82 0.35 -17.66
CA ALA A 422 10.23 1.47 -18.39
C ALA A 422 11.10 1.92 -19.57
N ALA A 423 12.42 1.96 -19.41
CA ALA A 423 13.33 2.31 -20.48
C ALA A 423 13.29 1.29 -21.63
N GLU A 424 13.26 -0.01 -21.32
CA GLU A 424 13.08 -1.06 -22.33
C GLU A 424 11.70 -0.94 -23.02
N TYR A 425 10.63 -0.80 -22.25
CA TYR A 425 9.26 -0.71 -22.77
C TYR A 425 9.08 0.47 -23.74
N PHE A 426 9.69 1.61 -23.45
CA PHE A 426 9.60 2.82 -24.29
C PHE A 426 10.73 2.97 -25.31
N GLY A 427 11.70 2.06 -25.35
CA GLY A 427 12.89 2.17 -26.22
C GLY A 427 13.72 3.42 -25.93
N LEU A 428 14.05 3.67 -24.65
CA LEU A 428 14.80 4.86 -24.20
C LEU A 428 16.28 4.62 -23.98
N TYR A 429 16.76 3.39 -24.10
CA TYR A 429 18.19 3.13 -24.19
C TYR A 429 18.66 3.44 -25.60
N ASP A 430 19.79 4.11 -25.70
CA ASP A 430 20.47 4.24 -26.98
C ASP A 430 20.83 2.83 -27.48
N ASP A 431 20.58 2.55 -28.75
CA ASP A 431 21.10 1.34 -29.37
C ASP A 431 22.62 1.31 -29.13
N ALA A 432 23.16 0.15 -28.75
CA ALA A 432 24.59 -0.02 -28.59
C ALA A 432 25.29 0.12 -29.95
N GLU A 433 25.48 1.35 -30.43
CA GLU A 433 26.30 1.65 -31.59
C GLU A 433 27.77 1.38 -31.23
N GLY A 434 28.30 0.26 -31.74
CA GLY A 434 29.73 0.11 -31.99
C GLY A 434 30.53 -0.75 -31.00
N THR A 435 30.35 -2.07 -31.05
CA THR A 435 31.50 -2.99 -30.90
C THR A 435 31.54 -3.90 -32.11
N ASN A 436 32.22 -3.42 -33.15
CA ASN A 436 32.76 -4.23 -34.24
C ASN A 436 34.29 -4.18 -34.14
#